data_AF-A0A8S0QIJ9-F1
#
_entry.id   AF-A0A8S0QIJ9-F1
#
_cell.length_a   1.000
_cell.length_b   1.000
_cell.length_c   1.000
_cell.angle_alpha   90.00
_cell.angle_beta   90.00
_cell.angle_gamma   90.00
#
_symmetry.space_group_name_H-M   'P 1'
#
loop_
_entity.id
_entity.type
_entity.pdbx_description
1 polymer ?
#
loop_
_entity_poly.entity_id
_entity_poly.type
_entity_poly.pdbx_seq_one_letter_code
_entity_poly.pdbx_strand_id
1 'polypeptide(L)'
;MRKIQEHENKLKDNRRSEDEMELSEDERRKSEAEKIVIQTAMKSDQFGALIHHLSLVRNKRCLMAYVYNRAEVIRSLGWVVDCVLPEEIEEKLSSSEKEYFKNHAATLQSYMSELDLDLSVDMIPPKDPYIKVRVLEDIGEVVLSDQVANLARHAMLFLRRTDAEQYISQGLMEELTG
;
A
#
# COMPACT_ATOMS: atom_id res chain seq x y z
N MET A 1 76.73 26.81 -53.16
CA MET A 1 75.45 27.49 -52.87
C MET A 1 74.21 26.66 -53.25
N ARG A 2 74.03 26.18 -54.51
CA ARG A 2 72.81 25.42 -54.91
C ARG A 2 72.55 24.09 -54.16
N LYS A 3 73.58 23.29 -53.87
CA LYS A 3 73.44 21.98 -53.18
C LYS A 3 72.97 22.10 -51.72
N ILE A 4 73.27 23.22 -51.05
CA ILE A 4 72.82 23.49 -49.68
C ILE A 4 71.34 23.85 -49.68
N GLN A 5 70.92 24.69 -50.64
CA GLN A 5 69.51 25.07 -50.83
C GLN A 5 68.61 23.87 -51.15
N GLU A 6 69.08 22.94 -51.99
CA GLU A 6 68.34 21.71 -52.32
C GLU A 6 68.21 20.74 -51.13
N HIS A 7 69.26 20.63 -50.31
CA HIS A 7 69.23 19.81 -49.10
C HIS A 7 68.31 20.41 -48.04
N GLU A 8 68.34 21.74 -47.86
CA GLU A 8 67.41 22.44 -46.96
C GLU A 8 65.96 22.34 -47.43
N ASN A 9 65.69 22.42 -48.73
CA ASN A 9 64.35 22.23 -49.27
C ASN A 9 63.85 20.79 -49.07
N LYS A 10 64.69 19.77 -49.31
CA LYS A 10 64.35 18.37 -49.02
C LYS A 10 64.08 18.13 -47.52
N LEU A 11 64.84 18.75 -46.64
CA LEU A 11 64.62 18.67 -45.18
C LEU A 11 63.35 19.43 -44.72
N LYS A 12 62.91 20.43 -45.48
CA LYS A 12 61.64 21.14 -45.22
C LYS A 12 60.45 20.33 -45.74
N ASP A 13 60.59 19.69 -46.90
CA ASP A 13 59.53 18.83 -47.45
C ASP A 13 59.35 17.56 -46.61
N ASN A 14 60.43 16.94 -46.12
CA ASN A 14 60.34 15.77 -45.22
C ASN A 14 59.65 16.11 -43.89
N ARG A 15 59.99 17.26 -43.30
CA ARG A 15 59.31 17.74 -42.09
C ARG A 15 57.84 18.07 -42.33
N ARG A 16 57.50 18.67 -43.48
CA ARG A 16 56.11 18.89 -43.87
C ARG A 16 55.33 17.59 -44.03
N SER A 17 55.92 16.56 -44.64
CA SER A 17 55.27 15.26 -44.78
C SER A 17 55.13 14.52 -43.45
N GLU A 18 56.07 14.69 -42.52
CA GLU A 18 55.98 14.17 -41.15
C GLU A 18 54.88 14.91 -40.38
N ASP A 19 54.83 16.24 -40.44
CA ASP A 19 53.79 17.07 -39.81
C ASP A 19 52.38 16.75 -40.36
N GLU A 20 52.25 16.52 -41.68
CA GLU A 20 50.97 16.13 -42.31
C GLU A 20 50.53 14.71 -41.92
N MET A 21 51.49 13.79 -41.72
CA MET A 21 51.22 12.44 -41.26
C MET A 21 50.83 12.41 -39.78
N GLU A 22 51.51 13.19 -38.94
CA GLU A 22 51.15 13.38 -37.52
C GLU A 22 49.78 14.03 -37.36
N LEU A 23 49.46 15.04 -38.18
CA LEU A 23 48.14 15.68 -38.18
C LEU A 23 47.03 14.68 -38.56
N SER A 24 47.28 13.82 -39.55
CA SER A 24 46.33 12.76 -39.95
C SER A 24 46.13 11.70 -38.86
N GLU A 25 47.20 11.33 -38.14
CA GLU A 25 47.09 10.42 -37.00
C GLU A 25 46.37 11.05 -35.81
N ASP A 26 46.61 12.32 -35.52
CA ASP A 26 45.91 13.05 -34.46
C ASP A 26 44.43 13.24 -34.77
N GLU A 27 44.07 13.49 -36.03
CA GLU A 27 42.67 13.50 -36.47
C GLU A 27 42.00 12.13 -36.29
N ARG A 28 42.72 11.02 -36.59
CA ARG A 28 42.21 9.66 -36.35
C ARG A 28 42.02 9.38 -34.87
N ARG A 29 43.00 9.71 -34.01
CA ARG A 29 42.91 9.57 -32.55
C ARG A 29 41.76 10.40 -31.97
N LYS A 30 41.55 11.62 -32.49
CA LYS A 30 40.45 12.51 -32.10
C LYS A 30 39.09 11.94 -32.49
N SER A 31 38.98 11.38 -33.70
CA SER A 31 37.76 10.72 -34.18
C SER A 31 37.40 9.45 -33.40
N GLU A 32 38.42 8.72 -32.90
CA GLU A 32 38.24 7.51 -32.11
C GLU A 32 37.86 7.84 -30.65
N ALA A 33 38.46 8.90 -30.09
CA ALA A 33 38.05 9.46 -28.81
C ALA A 33 36.59 9.95 -28.82
N GLU A 34 36.16 10.66 -29.87
CA GLU A 34 34.76 11.09 -30.02
C GLU A 34 33.78 9.92 -30.06
N LYS A 35 34.13 8.82 -30.76
CA LYS A 35 33.30 7.60 -30.79
C LYS A 35 33.18 6.94 -29.41
N ILE A 36 34.26 6.91 -28.62
CA ILE A 36 34.25 6.38 -27.25
C ILE A 36 33.39 7.27 -26.34
N VAL A 37 33.48 8.59 -26.47
CA VAL A 37 32.64 9.54 -25.72
C VAL A 37 31.16 9.36 -26.04
N ILE A 38 30.80 9.25 -27.33
CA ILE A 38 29.42 9.01 -27.77
C ILE A 38 28.90 7.65 -27.27
N GLN A 39 29.71 6.59 -27.35
CA GLN A 39 29.34 5.29 -26.80
C GLN A 39 29.19 5.31 -25.27
N THR A 40 30.01 6.10 -24.57
CA THR A 40 29.93 6.24 -23.12
C THR A 40 28.68 7.03 -22.72
N ALA A 41 28.33 8.09 -23.47
CA ALA A 41 27.10 8.85 -23.30
C ALA A 41 25.85 7.99 -23.55
N MET A 42 25.84 7.18 -24.62
CA MET A 42 24.73 6.27 -24.89
C MET A 42 24.59 5.17 -23.84
N LYS A 43 25.71 4.65 -23.32
CA LYS A 43 25.70 3.72 -22.18
C LYS A 43 25.16 4.40 -20.93
N SER A 44 25.57 5.64 -20.63
CA SER A 44 25.07 6.38 -19.46
C SER A 44 23.57 6.65 -19.53
N ASP A 45 23.04 6.99 -20.71
CA ASP A 45 21.62 7.21 -20.91
C ASP A 45 20.81 5.91 -20.71
N GLN A 46 21.35 4.78 -21.19
CA GLN A 46 20.74 3.46 -20.99
C GLN A 46 20.71 3.07 -19.50
N PHE A 47 21.79 3.33 -18.76
CA PHE A 47 21.81 3.11 -17.32
C PHE A 47 20.85 4.05 -16.58
N GLY A 48 20.77 5.32 -16.98
CA GLY A 48 19.80 6.27 -16.44
C GLY A 48 18.36 5.78 -16.60
N ALA A 49 17.98 5.37 -17.81
CA ALA A 49 16.66 4.82 -18.08
C ALA A 49 16.35 3.55 -17.26
N LEU A 50 17.33 2.65 -17.11
CA LEU A 50 17.19 1.46 -16.28
C LEU A 50 16.96 1.80 -14.81
N ILE A 51 17.75 2.71 -14.24
CA ILE A 51 17.61 3.12 -12.83
C ILE A 51 16.27 3.82 -12.60
N HIS A 52 15.81 4.67 -13.52
CA HIS A 52 14.47 5.27 -13.45
C HIS A 52 13.38 4.21 -13.49
N HIS A 53 13.46 3.25 -14.42
CA HIS A 53 12.51 2.15 -14.51
C HIS A 53 12.45 1.33 -13.21
N LEU A 54 13.60 0.91 -12.68
CA LEU A 54 13.68 0.14 -11.43
C LEU A 54 13.15 0.94 -10.23
N SER A 55 13.41 2.24 -10.18
CA SER A 55 12.89 3.13 -9.15
C SER A 55 11.36 3.25 -9.20
N LEU A 56 10.79 3.38 -10.40
CA LEU A 56 9.33 3.38 -10.59
C LEU A 56 8.70 2.04 -10.17
N VAL A 57 9.32 0.91 -10.55
CA VAL A 57 8.85 -0.42 -10.14
C VAL A 57 8.91 -0.58 -8.62
N ARG A 58 9.96 -0.09 -7.97
CA ARG A 58 10.07 -0.08 -6.50
C ARG A 58 8.95 0.75 -5.87
N ASN A 59 8.74 1.98 -6.34
CA ASN A 59 7.70 2.87 -5.82
C ASN A 59 6.30 2.26 -6.00
N LYS A 60 6.02 1.69 -7.17
CA LYS A 60 4.77 0.97 -7.44
C LYS A 60 4.55 -0.17 -6.44
N ARG A 61 5.57 -1.00 -6.19
CA ARG A 61 5.48 -2.11 -5.23
C ARG A 61 5.22 -1.62 -3.81
N CYS A 62 5.93 -0.58 -3.36
CA CYS A 62 5.74 -0.01 -2.02
C CYS A 62 4.32 0.56 -1.86
N LEU A 63 3.81 1.29 -2.85
CA LEU A 63 2.46 1.84 -2.84
C LEU A 63 1.40 0.74 -2.87
N MET A 64 1.58 -0.28 -3.71
CA MET A 64 0.66 -1.43 -3.75
C MET A 64 0.64 -2.18 -2.42
N ALA A 65 1.79 -2.40 -1.80
CA ALA A 65 1.88 -3.05 -0.49
C ALA A 65 1.16 -2.24 0.59
N TYR A 66 1.32 -0.91 0.59
CA TYR A 66 0.62 -0.02 1.51
C TYR A 66 -0.91 -0.07 1.32
N VAL A 67 -1.38 0.11 0.08
CA VAL A 67 -2.82 0.07 -0.24
C VAL A 67 -3.41 -1.31 0.08
N TYR A 68 -2.69 -2.38 -0.25
CA TYR A 68 -3.12 -3.74 0.06
C TYR A 68 -3.24 -3.96 1.57
N ASN A 69 -2.22 -3.61 2.35
CA ASN A 69 -2.26 -3.73 3.80
C ASN A 69 -3.41 -2.91 4.41
N ARG A 70 -3.67 -1.70 3.89
CA ARG A 70 -4.83 -0.91 4.32
C ARG A 70 -6.15 -1.60 3.99
N ALA A 71 -6.29 -2.16 2.79
CA ALA A 71 -7.49 -2.90 2.41
C ALA A 71 -7.71 -4.14 3.29
N GLU A 72 -6.65 -4.85 3.69
CA GLU A 72 -6.74 -5.96 4.65
C GLU A 72 -7.29 -5.51 6.01
N VAL A 73 -6.76 -4.40 6.55
CA VAL A 73 -7.25 -3.82 7.80
C VAL A 73 -8.72 -3.42 7.68
N ILE A 74 -9.10 -2.73 6.60
CA ILE A 74 -10.50 -2.35 6.35
C ILE A 74 -11.40 -3.58 6.26
N ARG A 75 -10.92 -4.67 5.65
CA ARG A 75 -11.67 -5.93 5.59
C ARG A 75 -11.87 -6.53 6.97
N SER A 76 -10.82 -6.55 7.80
CA SER A 76 -10.92 -7.04 9.18
C SER A 76 -11.88 -6.21 10.02
N LEU A 77 -11.97 -4.89 9.79
CA LEU A 77 -12.95 -4.05 10.47
C LEU A 77 -14.39 -4.47 10.15
N GLY A 78 -14.66 -4.93 8.92
CA GLY A 78 -15.97 -5.43 8.53
C GLY A 78 -16.42 -6.71 9.27
N TRP A 79 -15.50 -7.40 9.94
CA TRP A 79 -15.82 -8.56 10.79
C TRP A 79 -15.96 -8.20 12.28
N VAL A 80 -15.42 -7.05 12.70
CA VAL A 80 -15.43 -6.61 14.10
C VAL A 80 -16.58 -5.64 14.37
N VAL A 81 -16.89 -4.82 13.37
CA VAL A 81 -17.88 -3.75 13.48
C VAL A 81 -19.10 -4.13 12.65
N ASP A 82 -20.25 -4.24 13.30
CA ASP A 82 -21.54 -4.51 12.66
C ASP A 82 -21.95 -3.35 11.73
N CYS A 83 -21.49 -3.38 10.49
CA CYS A 83 -21.86 -2.53 9.34
C CYS A 83 -21.68 -0.99 9.51
N VAL A 84 -21.50 -0.47 10.73
CA VAL A 84 -21.48 0.96 11.06
C VAL A 84 -20.13 1.33 11.67
N LEU A 85 -19.29 2.02 10.89
CA LEU A 85 -17.98 2.47 11.35
C LEU A 85 -18.11 3.54 12.44
N PRO A 86 -17.35 3.45 13.55
CA PRO A 86 -17.17 4.55 14.48
C PRO A 86 -16.62 5.80 13.80
N GLU A 87 -17.05 6.98 14.26
CA GLU A 87 -16.69 8.28 13.68
C GLU A 87 -15.16 8.48 13.64
N GLU A 88 -14.44 8.04 14.68
CA GLU A 88 -12.99 8.18 14.80
C GLU A 88 -12.21 7.36 13.75
N ILE A 89 -12.82 6.28 13.26
CA ILE A 89 -12.25 5.44 12.20
C ILE A 89 -12.67 6.02 10.85
N GLU A 90 -13.92 6.46 10.73
CA GLU A 90 -14.47 7.04 9.52
C GLU A 90 -13.70 8.30 9.06
N GLU A 91 -13.25 9.15 9.98
CA GLU A 91 -12.42 10.33 9.65
C GLU A 91 -11.05 9.98 9.05
N LYS A 92 -10.51 8.79 9.38
CA LYS A 92 -9.18 8.33 8.91
C LYS A 92 -9.23 7.63 7.54
N LEU A 93 -10.42 7.40 7.01
CA LEU A 93 -10.66 6.69 5.76
C LEU A 93 -10.83 7.68 4.59
N SER A 94 -10.21 7.35 3.46
CA SER A 94 -10.46 8.06 2.20
C SER A 94 -11.86 7.76 1.66
N SER A 95 -12.41 8.62 0.80
CA SER A 95 -13.73 8.40 0.18
C SER A 95 -13.82 7.07 -0.58
N SER A 96 -12.76 6.69 -1.30
CA SER A 96 -12.67 5.41 -2.02
C SER A 96 -12.62 4.21 -1.08
N GLU A 97 -12.01 4.36 0.09
CA GLU A 97 -11.92 3.30 1.10
C GLU A 97 -13.26 3.11 1.81
N LYS A 98 -14.02 4.19 2.05
CA LYS A 98 -15.39 4.13 2.55
C LYS A 98 -16.30 3.40 1.58
N GLU A 99 -16.19 3.69 0.28
CA GLU A 99 -16.94 2.98 -0.76
C GLU A 99 -16.54 1.49 -0.82
N TYR A 100 -15.25 1.18 -0.73
CA TYR A 100 -14.76 -0.20 -0.66
C TYR A 100 -15.34 -0.95 0.55
N PHE A 101 -15.36 -0.34 1.73
CA PHE A 101 -15.95 -0.93 2.93
C PHE A 101 -17.45 -1.22 2.74
N LYS A 102 -18.21 -0.26 2.22
CA LYS A 102 -19.65 -0.44 1.94
C LYS A 102 -19.92 -1.59 0.97
N ASN A 103 -19.14 -1.67 -0.11
CA ASN A 103 -19.27 -2.75 -1.09
C ASN A 103 -18.89 -4.11 -0.49
N HIS A 104 -17.85 -4.16 0.34
CA HIS A 104 -17.44 -5.37 1.05
C HIS A 104 -18.52 -5.83 2.03
N ALA A 105 -19.04 -4.93 2.86
CA ALA A 105 -20.12 -5.22 3.81
C ALA A 105 -21.39 -5.73 3.11
N ALA A 106 -21.79 -5.09 2.00
CA ALA A 106 -22.93 -5.55 1.21
C ALA A 106 -22.72 -6.95 0.61
N THR A 107 -21.50 -7.25 0.14
CA THR A 107 -21.15 -8.58 -0.38
C THR A 107 -21.18 -9.63 0.73
N LEU A 108 -20.65 -9.30 1.90
CA LEU A 108 -20.66 -10.19 3.06
C LEU A 108 -22.09 -10.48 3.54
N GLN A 109 -22.94 -9.46 3.60
CA GLN A 109 -24.36 -9.62 3.96
C GLN A 109 -25.12 -10.48 2.94
N SER A 110 -24.85 -10.33 1.65
CA SER A 110 -25.41 -11.20 0.60
C SER A 110 -25.03 -12.65 0.86
N TYR A 111 -23.76 -12.90 1.18
CA TYR A 111 -23.26 -14.24 1.46
C TYR A 111 -23.87 -14.86 2.73
N MET A 112 -23.99 -14.09 3.81
CA MET A 112 -24.68 -14.52 5.03
C MET A 112 -26.15 -14.85 4.76
N SER A 113 -26.82 -14.05 3.93
CA SER A 113 -28.22 -14.27 3.55
C SER A 113 -28.41 -15.53 2.71
N GLU A 114 -27.47 -15.84 1.82
CA GLU A 114 -27.48 -17.07 1.02
C GLU A 114 -27.29 -18.33 1.89
N LEU A 115 -26.51 -18.21 2.97
CA LEU A 115 -26.26 -19.32 3.91
C LEU A 115 -27.29 -19.42 5.04
N ASP A 116 -28.15 -18.42 5.22
CA ASP A 116 -29.06 -18.28 6.37
C ASP A 116 -28.34 -18.43 7.72
N LEU A 117 -27.11 -17.91 7.78
CA LEU A 117 -26.21 -18.02 8.92
C LEU A 117 -25.47 -16.72 9.15
N ASP A 118 -25.47 -16.26 10.40
CA ASP A 118 -24.66 -15.13 10.81
C ASP A 118 -23.22 -15.59 11.13
N LEU A 119 -22.25 -14.96 10.46
CA LEU A 119 -20.83 -15.28 10.56
C LEU A 119 -20.05 -14.26 11.40
N SER A 120 -20.66 -13.13 11.80
CA SER A 120 -19.99 -12.12 12.64
C SER A 120 -20.08 -12.42 14.14
N VAL A 121 -20.85 -13.43 14.52
CA VAL A 121 -21.04 -13.85 15.92
C VAL A 121 -19.73 -14.34 16.54
N ASP A 122 -19.63 -14.20 17.86
CA ASP A 122 -18.45 -14.54 18.64
C ASP A 122 -18.01 -16.01 18.45
N MET A 123 -16.71 -16.24 18.27
CA MET A 123 -16.14 -17.57 18.02
C MET A 123 -15.95 -18.39 19.31
N ILE A 124 -16.20 -17.79 20.48
CA ILE A 124 -16.06 -18.45 21.77
C ILE A 124 -17.30 -19.33 22.02
N PRO A 125 -17.14 -20.65 22.22
CA PRO A 125 -18.27 -21.52 22.45
C PRO A 125 -19.05 -21.10 23.70
N PRO A 126 -20.40 -21.07 23.63
CA PRO A 126 -21.22 -20.66 24.76
C PRO A 126 -21.12 -21.66 25.91
N LYS A 127 -20.82 -21.17 27.12
CA LYS A 127 -20.78 -21.98 28.34
C LYS A 127 -22.19 -22.22 28.90
N ASP A 128 -22.91 -21.12 29.08
CA ASP A 128 -24.25 -21.10 29.65
C ASP A 128 -25.21 -20.31 28.74
N PRO A 129 -26.48 -20.74 28.62
CA PRO A 129 -27.47 -20.08 27.77
C PRO A 129 -27.91 -18.70 28.29
N TYR A 130 -27.74 -18.47 29.59
CA TYR A 130 -28.03 -17.19 30.23
C TYR A 130 -26.77 -16.64 30.90
N ILE A 131 -26.56 -15.34 30.73
CA ILE A 131 -25.42 -14.63 31.30
C ILE A 131 -25.88 -13.42 32.11
N LYS A 132 -25.09 -13.07 33.13
CA LYS A 132 -25.29 -11.87 33.92
C LYS A 132 -24.46 -10.74 33.33
N VAL A 133 -25.12 -9.69 32.87
CA VAL A 133 -24.48 -8.55 32.21
C VAL A 133 -24.69 -7.28 33.02
N ARG A 134 -23.72 -6.37 32.93
CA ARG A 134 -23.81 -4.99 33.40
C ARG A 134 -23.82 -4.06 32.21
N VAL A 135 -24.80 -3.16 32.18
CA VAL A 135 -24.90 -2.11 31.17
C VAL A 135 -23.91 -0.98 31.49
N LEU A 136 -23.11 -0.56 30.51
CA LEU A 136 -22.10 0.51 30.67
C LEU A 136 -22.68 1.89 30.36
N GLU A 137 -23.52 1.99 29.33
CA GLU A 137 -24.15 3.22 28.84
C GLU A 137 -25.67 3.10 28.75
N ASP A 138 -26.39 4.22 28.75
CA ASP A 138 -27.86 4.19 28.67
C ASP A 138 -28.32 3.89 27.23
N ILE A 139 -28.73 2.65 26.97
CA ILE A 139 -29.13 2.17 25.63
C ILE A 139 -30.62 2.48 25.38
N GLY A 140 -31.40 2.71 26.44
CA GLY A 140 -32.83 2.97 26.38
C GLY A 140 -33.66 1.70 26.21
N GLU A 141 -34.80 1.82 25.53
CA GLU A 141 -35.76 0.74 25.35
C GLU A 141 -35.36 -0.17 24.18
N VAL A 142 -34.99 -1.41 24.51
CA VAL A 142 -34.53 -2.41 23.54
C VAL A 142 -35.51 -3.57 23.50
N VAL A 143 -35.70 -4.13 22.30
CA VAL A 143 -36.48 -5.34 22.09
C VAL A 143 -35.57 -6.56 22.27
N LEU A 144 -35.76 -7.30 23.35
CA LEU A 144 -35.13 -8.61 23.54
C LEU A 144 -36.07 -9.71 23.02
N SER A 145 -35.57 -10.94 22.96
CA SER A 145 -36.31 -12.08 22.42
C SER A 145 -37.63 -12.39 23.16
N ASP A 146 -37.66 -12.21 24.48
CA ASP A 146 -38.85 -12.46 25.30
C ASP A 146 -39.59 -11.18 25.74
N GLN A 147 -38.89 -10.05 25.90
CA GLN A 147 -39.43 -8.84 26.53
C GLN A 147 -38.81 -7.57 25.97
N VAL A 148 -39.56 -6.47 26.03
CA VAL A 148 -39.00 -5.12 25.83
C VAL A 148 -38.51 -4.65 27.20
N ALA A 149 -37.22 -4.35 27.32
CA ALA A 149 -36.63 -3.90 28.57
C ALA A 149 -35.93 -2.55 28.39
N ASN A 150 -36.06 -1.69 29.39
CA ASN A 150 -35.31 -0.44 29.45
C ASN A 150 -33.93 -0.70 30.09
N LEU A 151 -32.88 -0.56 29.28
CA LEU A 151 -31.50 -0.83 29.64
C LEU A 151 -30.84 0.43 30.19
N ALA A 152 -31.13 0.73 31.45
CA ALA A 152 -30.55 1.86 32.16
C ALA A 152 -29.06 1.65 32.46
N ARG A 153 -28.30 2.76 32.48
CA ARG A 153 -26.87 2.77 32.82
C ARG A 153 -26.59 2.04 34.15
N HIS A 154 -25.60 1.16 34.16
CA HIS A 154 -25.18 0.33 35.31
C HIS A 154 -26.23 -0.67 35.83
N ALA A 155 -27.35 -0.86 35.13
CA ALA A 155 -28.28 -1.94 35.44
C ALA A 155 -27.59 -3.30 35.28
N MET A 156 -27.91 -4.22 36.19
CA MET A 156 -27.45 -5.61 36.09
C MET A 156 -28.63 -6.51 35.75
N LEU A 157 -28.51 -7.23 34.65
CA LEU A 157 -29.58 -8.01 34.06
C LEU A 157 -29.12 -9.44 33.85
N PHE A 158 -30.08 -10.35 33.82
CA PHE A 158 -29.85 -11.75 33.48
C PHE A 158 -30.54 -12.02 32.16
N LEU A 159 -29.75 -12.08 31.09
CA LEU A 159 -30.23 -12.12 29.71
C LEU A 159 -29.81 -13.43 29.04
N ARG A 160 -30.55 -13.80 27.98
CA ARG A 160 -30.09 -14.83 27.06
C ARG A 160 -28.83 -14.34 26.37
N ARG A 161 -27.87 -15.25 26.18
CA ARG A 161 -26.59 -14.92 25.56
C ARG A 161 -26.76 -14.33 24.15
N THR A 162 -27.68 -14.87 23.35
CA THR A 162 -28.01 -14.37 22.00
C THR A 162 -28.37 -12.89 21.97
N ASP A 163 -29.12 -12.43 22.97
CA ASP A 163 -29.63 -11.05 23.01
C ASP A 163 -28.56 -10.09 23.55
N ALA A 164 -27.61 -10.60 24.34
CA ALA A 164 -26.55 -9.81 24.96
C ALA A 164 -25.28 -9.72 24.11
N GLU A 165 -24.99 -10.73 23.27
CA GLU A 165 -23.76 -10.81 22.47
C GLU A 165 -23.54 -9.59 21.58
N GLN A 166 -24.59 -9.11 20.90
CA GLN A 166 -24.51 -7.92 20.05
C GLN A 166 -24.12 -6.66 20.83
N TYR A 167 -24.59 -6.50 22.06
CA TYR A 167 -24.26 -5.34 22.89
C TYR A 167 -22.90 -5.46 23.56
N ILE A 168 -22.45 -6.68 23.83
CA ILE A 168 -21.12 -6.96 24.36
C ILE A 168 -20.06 -6.69 23.29
N SER A 169 -20.28 -7.12 22.03
CA SER A 169 -19.34 -6.87 20.93
C SER A 169 -19.17 -5.38 20.63
N GLN A 170 -20.25 -4.59 20.78
CA GLN A 170 -20.24 -3.13 20.64
C GLN A 170 -19.63 -2.40 21.85
N GLY A 171 -19.34 -3.12 22.95
CA GLY A 171 -18.77 -2.53 24.17
C GLY A 171 -19.79 -1.76 25.03
N LEU A 172 -21.09 -1.97 24.83
CA LEU A 172 -22.16 -1.33 25.61
C LEU A 172 -22.51 -2.11 26.88
N MET A 173 -22.16 -3.40 26.93
CA MET A 173 -22.37 -4.28 28.08
C MET A 173 -21.10 -5.05 28.45
N GLU A 174 -20.96 -5.38 29.73
CA GLU A 174 -19.88 -6.21 30.27
C GLU A 174 -20.47 -7.48 30.90
N GLU A 175 -19.92 -8.65 30.57
CA GLU A 175 -20.27 -9.91 31.23
C GLU A 175 -19.61 -9.99 32.61
N LEU A 176 -20.42 -10.21 33.65
CA LEU A 176 -19.92 -10.44 35.00
C LEU A 176 -19.67 -11.92 35.21
N THR A 177 -18.44 -12.36 34.94
CA THR A 177 -18.00 -13.71 35.26
C THR A 177 -17.77 -13.81 36.78
N GLY A 178 -18.52 -14.69 37.44
CA GLY A 178 -18.33 -15.08 38.84
C GLY A 178 -17.54 -16.36 38.97
#